data_AF-A0A0S6UTI5-F1
#
_entry.id   AF-A0A0S6UTI5-F1
#
_cell.length_a   1.000
_cell.length_b   1.000
_cell.length_c   1.000
_cell.angle_alpha   90.00
_cell.angle_beta   90.00
_cell.angle_gamma   90.00
#
_symmetry.space_group_name_H-M   'P 1'
#
loop_
_entity.id
_entity.type
_entity.pdbx_description
1 polymer ?
#
loop_
_entity_poly.entity_id
_entity_poly.type
_entity_poly.pdbx_seq_one_letter_code
_entity_poly.pdbx_strand_id
1 'polypeptide(L)'
;MPWLKTYLVIALAIGALISTALLVLEPLTDFALLWLEWPGISAAYFVRGAVGGSTLLGIAMCWVVNALTYGLGAFVILGAVKVLREA
;
A
#
# COMPACT_ATOMS: atom_id res chain seq x y z
N MET A 1 -22.56 11.12 -0.85
CA MET A 1 -21.73 11.49 0.32
C MET A 1 -20.40 12.08 -0.13
N PRO A 2 -20.26 13.42 -0.19
CA PRO A 2 -19.03 14.08 -0.63
C PRO A 2 -17.80 13.69 0.23
N TRP A 3 -18.00 13.55 1.55
CA TRP A 3 -16.95 13.22 2.50
C TRP A 3 -16.29 11.85 2.25
N LEU A 4 -17.08 10.86 1.83
CA LEU A 4 -16.59 9.49 1.59
C LEU A 4 -15.58 9.46 0.44
N LYS A 5 -15.86 10.20 -0.64
CA LYS A 5 -14.94 10.35 -1.78
C LYS A 5 -13.64 11.03 -1.36
N THR A 6 -13.73 12.12 -0.58
CA THR A 6 -12.55 12.81 -0.07
C THR A 6 -11.68 11.90 0.79
N TYR A 7 -12.29 11.12 1.69
CA TYR A 7 -11.57 10.23 2.60
C TYR A 7 -10.91 9.08 1.85
N LEU A 8 -11.59 8.54 0.83
CA LEU A 8 -11.02 7.52 -0.04
C LEU A 8 -9.81 8.05 -0.80
N VAL A 9 -9.89 9.26 -1.37
CA VAL A 9 -8.76 9.88 -2.09
C VAL A 9 -7.57 10.12 -1.15
N ILE A 10 -7.82 10.66 0.05
CA ILE A 10 -6.76 10.88 1.05
C ILE A 10 -6.12 9.56 1.44
N ALA A 11 -6.93 8.53 1.69
CA ALA A 11 -6.44 7.22 2.06
C ALA A 11 -5.58 6.57 0.96
N LEU A 12 -6.01 6.65 -0.30
CA LEU A 12 -5.23 6.17 -1.44
C LEU A 12 -3.90 6.93 -1.59
N ALA A 13 -3.91 8.26 -1.38
CA ALA A 13 -2.70 9.06 -1.40
C ALA A 13 -1.71 8.64 -0.29
N ILE A 14 -2.21 8.43 0.94
CA ILE A 14 -1.39 7.95 2.06
C ILE A 14 -0.80 6.57 1.75
N GLY A 15 -1.63 5.65 1.23
CA GLY A 15 -1.17 4.32 0.84
C GLY A 15 -0.07 4.35 -0.21
N ALA A 16 -0.26 5.15 -1.27
CA ALA A 16 0.74 5.32 -2.33
C ALA A 16 2.04 5.93 -1.80
N LEU A 17 1.97 6.91 -0.88
CA LEU A 17 3.15 7.50 -0.24
C LEU A 17 3.90 6.47 0.61
N ILE A 18 3.20 5.70 1.46
CA ILE A 18 3.82 4.65 2.28
C ILE A 18 4.49 3.62 1.39
N SER A 19 3.79 3.12 0.37
CA SER A 19 4.36 2.12 -0.53
C SER A 19 5.57 2.64 -1.32
N THR A 20 5.58 3.92 -1.68
CA THR A 20 6.73 4.53 -2.36
C THR A 20 7.91 4.67 -1.41
N ALA A 21 7.66 5.10 -0.17
CA ALA A 21 8.69 5.23 0.85
C ALA A 21 9.35 3.87 1.15
N LEU A 22 8.56 2.81 1.29
CA LEU A 22 9.08 1.45 1.50
C LEU A 22 9.95 1.00 0.31
N LEU A 23 9.48 1.20 -0.92
CA LEU A 23 10.22 0.83 -2.13
C LEU A 23 11.55 1.59 -2.26
N VAL A 24 11.59 2.88 -1.89
CA VAL A 24 12.81 3.70 -1.91
C VAL A 24 13.78 3.32 -0.79
N LEU A 25 13.26 2.88 0.36
CA LEU A 25 14.06 2.47 1.51
C LEU A 25 14.60 1.05 1.39
N GLU A 26 14.00 0.19 0.57
CA GLU A 26 14.42 -1.22 0.43
C GLU A 26 15.93 -1.38 0.11
N PRO A 27 16.52 -0.66 -0.87
CA PRO A 27 17.95 -0.75 -1.14
C PRO A 27 18.84 -0.17 -0.02
N LEU A 28 18.29 0.75 0.78
CA LEU A 28 19.03 1.45 1.84
C LEU A 28 19.02 0.67 3.16
N THR A 29 18.03 -0.20 3.34
CA THR A 29 17.77 -0.89 4.62
C THR A 29 18.08 -2.38 4.57
N ASP A 30 18.54 -2.90 3.42
CA ASP A 30 18.89 -4.31 3.20
C ASP A 30 17.82 -5.25 3.78
N PHE A 31 16.57 -5.00 3.37
CA PHE A 31 15.40 -5.77 3.77
C PHE A 31 14.97 -5.68 5.24
N ALA A 32 15.47 -4.73 6.04
CA ALA A 32 15.03 -4.55 7.43
C ALA A 32 13.50 -4.27 7.57
N LEU A 33 12.88 -3.73 6.52
CA LEU A 33 11.45 -3.41 6.46
C LEU A 33 10.63 -4.44 5.66
N LEU A 34 11.19 -5.60 5.31
CA LEU A 34 10.53 -6.58 4.44
C LEU A 34 9.16 -7.02 4.98
N TRP A 35 9.03 -7.12 6.30
CA TRP A 35 7.80 -7.52 6.98
C TRP A 35 6.63 -6.54 6.74
N LEU A 36 6.92 -5.26 6.48
CA LEU A 36 5.92 -4.27 6.08
C LEU A 36 5.53 -4.45 4.61
N GLU A 37 6.46 -4.86 3.75
CA GLU A 37 6.19 -5.04 2.33
C GLU A 37 5.65 -6.43 1.96
N TRP A 38 5.50 -7.33 2.93
CA TRP A 38 5.06 -8.71 2.73
C TRP A 38 3.83 -8.87 1.82
N PRO A 39 2.76 -8.05 1.93
CA PRO A 39 1.62 -8.13 1.03
C PRO A 39 2.00 -7.89 -0.43
N GLY A 40 2.75 -6.81 -0.69
CA GLY A 40 3.23 -6.44 -2.01
C GLY A 40 4.25 -7.44 -2.57
N ILE A 41 5.22 -7.85 -1.76
CA ILE A 41 6.24 -8.82 -2.16
C ILE A 41 5.60 -10.17 -2.50
N SER A 42 4.63 -10.61 -1.71
CA SER A 42 3.88 -11.84 -2.00
C SER A 42 3.18 -11.74 -3.36
N ALA A 43 2.49 -10.63 -3.64
CA ALA A 43 1.84 -10.41 -4.92
C ALA A 43 2.84 -10.36 -6.09
N ALA A 44 4.00 -9.71 -5.88
CA ALA A 44 5.07 -9.66 -6.87
C ALA A 44 5.61 -11.06 -7.19
N TYR A 45 5.82 -11.91 -6.18
CA TYR A 45 6.24 -13.30 -6.38
C TYR A 45 5.17 -14.15 -7.05
N PHE A 46 3.90 -13.98 -6.69
CA PHE A 46 2.80 -14.67 -7.39
C PHE A 46 2.74 -14.29 -8.86
N VAL A 47 2.84 -13.01 -9.19
CA VAL A 47 2.82 -12.54 -10.59
C VAL A 47 4.09 -12.97 -11.34
N ARG A 48 5.25 -12.93 -10.71
CA ARG A 48 6.49 -13.41 -11.33
C ARG A 48 6.48 -14.92 -11.55
N GLY A 49 6.01 -15.69 -10.58
CA GLY A 49 5.94 -17.14 -10.62
C GLY A 49 4.82 -17.69 -11.52
N ALA A 50 3.66 -17.02 -11.57
CA ALA A 50 2.54 -17.44 -12.40
C ALA A 50 2.69 -17.04 -13.88
N VAL A 51 3.43 -15.96 -14.17
CA VAL A 51 3.46 -15.36 -15.51
C VAL A 51 4.87 -15.38 -16.14
N GLY A 52 5.90 -15.87 -15.44
CA GLY A 52 7.29 -15.78 -15.91
C GLY A 52 7.73 -14.32 -16.16
N GLY A 53 7.12 -13.38 -15.46
CA GLY A 53 7.05 -11.97 -15.84
C GLY A 53 8.29 -11.13 -15.51
N SER A 54 8.34 -9.95 -16.13
CA SER A 54 9.37 -8.92 -15.94
C SER A 54 9.53 -8.48 -14.47
N THR A 55 10.77 -8.24 -14.03
CA THR A 55 11.09 -7.65 -12.72
C THR A 55 10.33 -6.34 -12.50
N LEU A 56 10.15 -5.52 -13.54
CA LEU A 56 9.41 -4.27 -13.47
C LEU A 56 7.93 -4.48 -13.12
N LEU A 57 7.31 -5.54 -13.64
CA LEU A 57 5.92 -5.90 -13.32
C LEU A 57 5.80 -6.37 -11.87
N GLY A 58 6.79 -7.13 -11.37
CA GLY A 58 6.86 -7.51 -9.96
C GLY A 58 6.92 -6.30 -9.04
N ILE A 59 7.80 -5.34 -9.35
CA ILE A 59 7.93 -4.09 -8.59
C ILE A 59 6.62 -3.28 -8.62
N ALA A 60 6.01 -3.13 -9.80
CA ALA A 60 4.74 -2.42 -9.94
C ALA A 60 3.61 -3.09 -9.13
N MET A 61 3.53 -4.42 -9.14
CA MET A 61 2.55 -5.17 -8.36
C MET A 61 2.81 -5.06 -6.86
N CYS A 62 4.06 -5.12 -6.43
CA CYS A 62 4.44 -4.87 -5.04
C CYS A 62 3.92 -3.51 -4.58
N TRP A 63 4.22 -2.47 -5.38
CA TRP A 63 3.82 -1.11 -5.09
C TRP A 63 2.29 -0.95 -5.03
N VAL A 64 1.55 -1.47 -6.01
CA VAL A 64 0.09 -1.37 -6.03
C VAL A 64 -0.53 -2.05 -4.81
N VAL A 65 -0.10 -3.26 -4.50
CA VAL A 65 -0.71 -4.06 -3.42
C VAL A 65 -0.38 -3.47 -2.05
N ASN A 66 0.85 -3.01 -1.83
CA ASN A 66 1.19 -2.27 -0.61
C ASN A 66 0.38 -0.97 -0.52
N ALA A 67 0.28 -0.19 -1.61
CA ALA A 67 -0.49 1.06 -1.61
C ALA A 67 -1.96 0.84 -1.24
N LEU A 68 -2.59 -0.22 -1.75
CA LEU A 68 -3.97 -0.57 -1.40
C LEU A 68 -4.10 -1.04 0.05
N THR A 69 -3.15 -1.83 0.54
CA THR A 69 -3.16 -2.35 1.92
C THR A 69 -3.06 -1.22 2.93
N TYR A 70 -2.08 -0.33 2.75
CA TYR A 70 -1.89 0.83 3.62
C TYR A 70 -2.98 1.87 3.45
N GLY A 71 -3.47 2.06 2.22
CA GLY A 71 -4.61 2.94 1.96
C GLY A 71 -5.87 2.47 2.66
N LEU A 72 -6.17 1.16 2.66
CA LEU A 72 -7.31 0.62 3.39
C LEU A 72 -7.18 0.85 4.90
N GLY A 73 -5.98 0.65 5.47
CA GLY A 73 -5.70 0.95 6.88
C GLY A 73 -5.95 2.43 7.21
N ALA A 74 -5.42 3.34 6.40
CA ALA A 74 -5.66 4.77 6.55
C ALA A 74 -7.15 5.14 6.45
N PHE A 75 -7.87 4.52 5.52
CA PHE A 75 -9.31 4.73 5.35
C PHE A 75 -10.11 4.32 6.59
N VAL A 76 -9.80 3.16 7.18
CA VAL A 76 -10.45 2.68 8.42
C VAL A 76 -10.21 3.66 9.56
N ILE A 77 -8.98 4.15 9.73
CA ILE A 77 -8.64 5.13 10.77
C ILE A 77 -9.43 6.43 10.56
N LEU A 78 -9.43 6.98 9.35
CA LEU A 78 -10.19 8.20 9.03
C LEU A 78 -11.68 8.02 9.29
N GLY A 79 -12.24 6.87 8.94
CA GLY A 79 -13.63 6.51 9.22
C GLY A 79 -13.93 6.46 10.73
N ALA A 80 -13.08 5.78 11.50
CA ALA A 80 -13.23 5.69 12.96
C ALA A 80 -13.15 7.08 13.63
N VAL A 81 -12.20 7.92 13.23
CA VAL A 81 -12.05 9.29 13.74
C VAL A 81 -13.30 10.13 13.42
N LYS A 82 -13.87 9.98 12.23
CA LYS A 82 -15.12 10.67 11.87
C LYS A 82 -16.28 10.24 12.76
N VAL A 83 -16.47 8.94 12.96
CA VAL A 83 -17.54 8.42 13.82
C VAL A 83 -17.38 8.92 15.25
N LEU A 84 -16.17 8.88 15.81
CA LEU A 84 -15.89 9.38 17.15
C LEU A 84 -16.10 10.89 17.29
N ARG A 85 -15.87 11.67 16.24
CA ARG A 85 -16.12 13.12 16.23
C ARG A 85 -17.61 13.46 16.14
N GLU A 86 -18.43 12.56 15.58
CA GLU A 86 -19.87 12.73 15.40
C GLU A 86 -20.70 12.12 16.55
N ALA A 87 -20.07 11.40 17.48
CA ALA A 87 -20.65 10.81 18.69
C ALA A 87 -20.59 11.77 19.89
#